data_AF-A0A7W2SKL3-F1
#
_entry.id   AF-A0A7W2SKL3-F1
#
_cell.length_a   1.000
_cell.length_b   1.000
_cell.length_c   1.000
_cell.angle_alpha   90.00
_cell.angle_beta   90.00
_cell.angle_gamma   90.00
#
_symmetry.space_group_name_H-M   'P 1'
#
loop_
_entity.id
_entity.type
_entity.pdbx_description
1 polymer ?
#
loop_
_entity_poly.entity_id
_entity_poly.type
_entity_poly.pdbx_seq_one_letter_code
_entity_poly.pdbx_strand_id
1 'polypeptide(L)'
;MSNPRKKYSDAQNVALLSQVNRVCPLCAEPLFYQKGGRSYKNYEIAHIYPLNPTPDEILLLKGEERLSSDVNDEDNVIPLCEICHGKFDKPRTVDEYRELLKLKKGLIDRSGQEAIWKRYAIEKEIGEVIESIYKAPDFENDTEIEFDPKEINKKLDDTISQPTKRKIKNNVREYFMFISTKLSELDNAEGDLSEMISLQVKTYYLKQKRMGLQQQAIFDNIVLWIHMKTKPKTNDAAEILASFFVQNCEVF
;
A
#
# COMPACT_ATOMS: atom_id res chain seq x y z
N MET A 1 13.23 -36.64 -5.52
CA MET A 1 13.02 -36.28 -6.94
C MET A 1 13.11 -34.77 -7.02
N SER A 2 13.82 -34.21 -8.00
CA SER A 2 13.91 -32.76 -8.15
C SER A 2 12.62 -32.21 -8.73
N ASN A 3 12.02 -31.23 -8.07
CA ASN A 3 10.92 -30.45 -8.61
C ASN A 3 11.40 -29.69 -9.86
N PRO A 4 10.70 -29.81 -11.01
CA PRO A 4 11.01 -29.02 -12.18
C PRO A 4 10.70 -27.54 -11.91
N ARG A 5 11.56 -26.64 -12.41
CA ARG A 5 11.30 -25.20 -12.34
C ARG A 5 10.15 -24.87 -13.27
N LYS A 6 9.06 -24.31 -12.74
CA LYS A 6 7.91 -23.89 -13.52
C LYS A 6 8.31 -22.75 -14.46
N LYS A 7 7.84 -22.82 -15.71
CA LYS A 7 7.86 -21.68 -16.62
C LYS A 7 6.57 -20.88 -16.41
N TYR A 8 6.69 -19.71 -15.78
CA TYR A 8 5.58 -18.80 -15.58
C TYR A 8 5.14 -18.19 -16.92
N SER A 9 3.83 -17.98 -17.08
CA SER A 9 3.25 -17.34 -18.25
C SER A 9 3.66 -15.87 -18.35
N ASP A 10 3.49 -15.26 -19.52
CA ASP A 10 3.82 -13.84 -19.70
C ASP A 10 3.03 -12.93 -18.75
N ALA A 11 1.76 -13.24 -18.50
CA ALA A 11 0.93 -12.50 -17.55
C ALA A 11 1.46 -12.62 -16.10
N GLN A 12 1.89 -13.82 -15.69
CA GLN A 12 2.48 -14.04 -14.36
C GLN A 12 3.80 -13.28 -14.21
N ASN A 13 4.66 -13.31 -15.24
CA ASN A 13 5.90 -12.53 -15.23
C ASN A 13 5.64 -11.02 -15.11
N VAL A 14 4.66 -10.50 -15.86
CA VAL A 14 4.26 -9.08 -15.76
C VAL A 14 3.73 -8.74 -14.37
N ALA A 15 2.90 -9.61 -13.77
CA ALA A 15 2.37 -9.40 -12.42
C ALA A 15 3.50 -9.38 -11.38
N LEU A 16 4.39 -10.36 -11.40
CA LEU A 16 5.54 -10.44 -10.48
C LEU A 16 6.47 -9.23 -10.60
N LEU A 17 6.75 -8.76 -11.82
CA LEU A 17 7.59 -7.58 -12.05
C LEU A 17 6.92 -6.28 -11.61
N SER A 18 5.61 -6.18 -11.81
CA SER A 18 4.81 -5.02 -11.39
C SER A 18 4.74 -4.93 -9.87
N GLN A 19 4.62 -6.08 -9.17
CA GLN A 19 4.62 -6.15 -7.70
C GLN A 19 5.86 -5.47 -7.08
N VAL A 20 7.02 -5.64 -7.70
CA VAL A 20 8.31 -5.06 -7.24
C VAL A 20 8.67 -3.75 -7.96
N ASN A 21 7.73 -3.11 -8.65
CA ASN A 21 7.96 -1.86 -9.38
C ASN A 21 9.11 -1.91 -10.40
N ARG A 22 9.40 -3.10 -10.95
CA ARG A 22 10.51 -3.37 -11.90
C ARG A 22 11.91 -3.05 -11.35
N VAL A 23 12.05 -2.93 -10.03
CA VAL A 23 13.34 -2.77 -9.33
C VAL A 23 13.53 -3.93 -8.36
N CYS A 24 14.79 -4.26 -8.08
CA CYS A 24 15.11 -5.29 -7.10
C CYS A 24 14.62 -4.83 -5.71
N PRO A 25 13.76 -5.59 -5.02
CA PRO A 25 13.21 -5.16 -3.74
C PRO A 25 14.24 -5.14 -2.61
N LEU A 26 15.43 -5.74 -2.81
CA LEU A 26 16.51 -5.79 -1.81
C LEU A 26 17.57 -4.69 -1.99
N CYS A 27 17.76 -4.17 -3.21
CA CYS A 27 18.82 -3.19 -3.48
C CYS A 27 18.41 -2.02 -4.40
N ALA A 28 17.15 -1.97 -4.81
CA ALA A 28 16.58 -0.97 -5.73
C ALA A 28 17.20 -0.92 -7.14
N GLU A 29 18.13 -1.82 -7.49
CA GLU A 29 18.68 -1.90 -8.84
C GLU A 29 17.60 -2.21 -9.90
N PRO A 30 17.63 -1.55 -11.07
CA PRO A 30 16.70 -1.86 -12.15
C PRO A 30 16.80 -3.34 -12.58
N LEU A 31 15.63 -3.97 -12.74
CA LEU A 31 15.53 -5.35 -13.23
C LEU A 31 15.65 -5.45 -14.76
N PHE A 32 15.96 -4.33 -15.42
CA PHE A 32 16.18 -4.27 -16.86
C PHE A 32 17.34 -3.31 -17.16
N TYR A 33 18.07 -3.59 -18.23
CA TYR A 33 19.07 -2.67 -18.78
C TYR A 33 18.90 -2.52 -20.29
N GLN A 34 19.42 -1.42 -20.84
CA GLN A 34 19.46 -1.18 -22.28
C GLN A 34 20.88 -1.28 -22.82
N LYS A 35 21.04 -1.94 -23.97
CA LYS A 35 22.33 -2.03 -24.68
C LYS A 35 22.09 -2.08 -26.19
N GLY A 36 22.68 -1.15 -26.93
CA GLY A 36 22.51 -1.07 -28.38
C GLY A 36 21.04 -0.90 -28.82
N GLY A 37 20.27 -0.06 -28.11
CA GLY A 37 18.86 0.23 -28.42
C GLY A 37 17.87 -0.89 -28.09
N ARG A 38 18.32 -2.01 -27.49
CA ARG A 38 17.46 -3.12 -27.06
C ARG A 38 17.42 -3.20 -25.54
N SER A 39 16.28 -3.62 -25.00
CA SER A 39 16.08 -3.87 -23.57
C SER A 39 16.33 -5.35 -23.25
N TYR A 40 16.99 -5.60 -22.13
CA TYR A 40 17.35 -6.93 -21.66
C TYR A 40 16.89 -7.11 -20.22
N LYS A 41 16.55 -8.35 -19.89
CA LYS A 41 16.25 -8.80 -18.53
C LYS A 41 17.52 -8.76 -17.68
N ASN A 42 17.40 -8.27 -16.44
CA ASN A 42 18.47 -8.18 -15.43
C ASN A 42 18.02 -8.75 -14.07
N TYR A 43 17.23 -9.82 -14.09
CA TYR A 43 16.62 -10.38 -12.89
C TYR A 43 16.58 -11.90 -12.96
N GLU A 44 16.34 -12.55 -11.83
CA GLU A 44 15.94 -13.95 -11.77
C GLU A 44 14.73 -14.07 -10.84
N ILE A 45 13.87 -15.06 -11.12
CA ILE A 45 12.71 -15.35 -10.27
C ILE A 45 13.18 -16.28 -9.16
N ALA A 46 13.51 -15.71 -8.01
CA ALA A 46 13.99 -16.43 -6.85
C ALA A 46 12.84 -17.17 -6.17
N HIS A 47 13.10 -18.41 -5.74
CA HIS A 47 12.23 -19.16 -4.86
C HIS A 47 12.49 -18.73 -3.41
N ILE A 48 11.47 -18.19 -2.74
CA ILE A 48 11.57 -17.76 -1.34
C ILE A 48 11.79 -18.99 -0.47
N TYR A 49 10.88 -19.97 -0.50
CA TYR A 49 11.20 -21.33 -0.06
C TYR A 49 11.84 -22.09 -1.23
N PRO A 50 13.05 -22.67 -1.07
CA PRO A 50 13.81 -23.25 -2.18
C PRO A 50 13.03 -24.32 -2.95
N LEU A 51 13.19 -24.32 -4.27
CA LEU A 51 12.53 -25.28 -5.18
C LEU A 51 12.90 -26.74 -4.87
N ASN A 52 14.18 -26.95 -4.54
CA ASN A 52 14.77 -28.24 -4.25
C ASN A 52 15.66 -28.10 -3.00
N PRO A 53 15.09 -27.99 -1.79
CA PRO A 53 15.87 -27.79 -0.58
C PRO A 53 16.80 -28.99 -0.36
N THR A 54 18.04 -28.69 -0.03
CA THR A 54 18.99 -29.67 0.51
C THR A 54 18.53 -30.15 1.90
N PRO A 55 19.00 -31.32 2.39
CA PRO A 55 18.69 -31.77 3.75
C PRO A 55 19.00 -30.72 4.83
N ASP A 56 20.10 -29.97 4.66
CA ASP A 56 20.49 -28.90 5.57
C ASP A 56 19.51 -27.73 5.52
N GLU A 57 19.04 -27.33 4.33
CA GLU A 57 18.01 -26.28 4.19
C GLU A 57 16.65 -26.71 4.75
N ILE A 58 16.28 -28.00 4.63
CA ILE A 58 15.06 -28.53 5.25
C ILE A 58 15.13 -28.37 6.77
N LEU A 59 16.29 -28.68 7.35
CA LEU A 59 16.51 -28.54 8.79
C LEU A 59 16.58 -27.07 9.22
N LEU A 60 17.29 -26.25 8.45
CA LEU A 60 17.47 -24.81 8.69
C LEU A 60 16.14 -24.07 8.70
N LEU A 61 15.26 -24.37 7.75
CA LEU A 61 13.95 -23.74 7.60
C LEU A 61 12.83 -24.54 8.30
N LYS A 62 13.19 -25.44 9.21
CA LYS A 62 12.21 -26.25 9.93
C LYS A 62 11.40 -25.37 10.87
N GLY A 63 10.08 -25.34 10.67
CA GLY A 63 9.16 -24.54 11.49
C GLY A 63 9.00 -23.10 10.99
N GLU A 64 9.74 -22.70 9.96
CA GLU A 64 9.47 -21.45 9.27
C GLU A 64 8.16 -21.53 8.49
N GLU A 65 7.42 -20.43 8.48
CA GLU A 65 6.19 -20.29 7.70
C GLU A 65 6.46 -20.45 6.20
N ARG A 66 5.52 -21.01 5.45
CA ARG A 66 5.57 -21.04 3.98
C ARG A 66 4.36 -20.32 3.41
N LEU A 67 4.59 -19.51 2.37
CA LEU A 67 3.54 -18.76 1.69
C LEU A 67 2.59 -19.67 0.89
N SER A 68 3.09 -20.81 0.40
CA SER A 68 2.28 -21.84 -0.23
C SER A 68 2.85 -23.23 0.07
N SER A 69 1.99 -24.24 -0.06
CA SER A 69 2.42 -25.64 -0.05
C SER A 69 3.02 -26.07 -1.39
N ASP A 70 2.67 -25.40 -2.50
CA ASP A 70 3.31 -25.56 -3.80
C ASP A 70 4.59 -24.71 -3.86
N VAL A 71 5.74 -25.35 -4.04
CA VAL A 71 7.03 -24.65 -4.17
C VAL A 71 7.10 -23.78 -5.43
N ASN A 72 6.30 -24.06 -6.46
CA ASN A 72 6.22 -23.28 -7.69
C ASN A 72 5.07 -22.26 -7.71
N ASP A 73 4.40 -22.07 -6.58
CA ASP A 73 3.37 -21.05 -6.42
C ASP A 73 3.94 -19.63 -6.71
N GLU A 74 3.10 -18.75 -7.25
CA GLU A 74 3.47 -17.34 -7.49
C GLU A 74 3.73 -16.58 -6.19
N ASP A 75 3.08 -17.00 -5.11
CA ASP A 75 3.29 -16.44 -3.78
C ASP A 75 4.64 -16.85 -3.20
N ASN A 76 5.23 -17.97 -3.64
CA ASN A 76 6.54 -18.44 -3.21
C ASN A 76 7.71 -17.89 -4.05
N VAL A 77 7.46 -17.01 -5.03
CA VAL A 77 8.52 -16.48 -5.89
C VAL A 77 8.56 -14.95 -5.95
N ILE A 78 9.77 -14.43 -6.18
CA ILE A 78 10.01 -12.99 -6.25
C ILE A 78 11.12 -12.63 -7.25
N PRO A 79 10.94 -11.63 -8.12
CA PRO A 79 12.02 -11.15 -8.98
C PRO A 79 13.10 -10.42 -8.18
N LEU A 80 14.36 -10.85 -8.31
CA LEU A 80 15.54 -10.21 -7.73
C LEU A 80 16.57 -9.95 -8.82
N CYS A 81 17.43 -8.92 -8.67
CA CYS A 81 18.60 -8.81 -9.55
C CYS A 81 19.54 -10.01 -9.37
N GLU A 82 20.38 -10.29 -10.36
CA GLU A 82 21.27 -11.46 -10.35
C GLU A 82 22.17 -11.50 -9.10
N ILE A 83 22.62 -10.33 -8.62
CA ILE A 83 23.48 -10.21 -7.44
C ILE A 83 22.71 -10.60 -6.16
N CYS A 84 21.53 -10.02 -5.94
CA CYS A 84 20.72 -10.31 -4.77
C CYS A 84 20.21 -11.75 -4.77
N HIS A 85 19.82 -12.27 -5.94
CA HIS A 85 19.46 -13.68 -6.09
C HIS A 85 20.63 -14.60 -5.69
N GLY A 86 21.84 -14.34 -6.21
CA GLY A 86 23.02 -15.15 -5.89
C GLY A 86 23.37 -15.15 -4.41
N LYS A 87 23.31 -13.99 -3.76
CA LYS A 87 23.56 -13.85 -2.30
C LYS A 87 22.54 -14.62 -1.48
N PHE A 88 21.26 -14.47 -1.81
CA PHE A 88 20.16 -15.12 -1.08
C PHE A 88 20.18 -16.65 -1.18
N ASP A 89 20.49 -17.18 -2.36
CA ASP A 89 20.45 -18.63 -2.59
C ASP A 89 21.63 -19.37 -1.95
N LYS A 90 22.79 -18.72 -1.76
CA LYS A 90 24.05 -19.43 -1.43
C LYS A 90 25.01 -18.62 -0.53
N PRO A 91 25.16 -19.00 0.76
CA PRO A 91 24.29 -19.87 1.53
C PRO A 91 23.02 -19.13 1.96
N ARG A 92 21.93 -19.87 2.07
CA ARG A 92 20.68 -19.34 2.60
C ARG A 92 20.75 -19.21 4.12
N THR A 93 20.17 -18.14 4.66
CA THR A 93 20.01 -17.94 6.11
C THR A 93 18.53 -17.83 6.49
N VAL A 94 18.21 -18.10 7.76
CA VAL A 94 16.84 -17.95 8.29
C VAL A 94 16.40 -16.48 8.29
N ASP A 95 17.33 -15.57 8.59
CA ASP A 95 17.01 -14.14 8.67
C ASP A 95 16.66 -13.57 7.29
N GLU A 96 17.47 -13.85 6.27
CA GLU A 96 17.17 -13.43 4.89
C GLU A 96 15.89 -14.10 4.35
N TYR A 97 15.62 -15.35 4.75
CA TYR A 97 14.37 -16.03 4.42
C TYR A 97 13.16 -15.28 4.99
N ARG A 98 13.20 -14.94 6.29
CA ARG A 98 12.12 -14.21 6.97
C ARG A 98 11.94 -12.81 6.40
N GLU A 99 13.03 -12.14 6.04
CA GLU A 99 13.00 -10.83 5.40
C GLU A 99 12.24 -10.88 4.05
N LEU A 100 12.62 -11.81 3.16
CA LEU A 100 11.95 -11.95 1.87
C LEU A 100 10.52 -12.47 2.00
N LEU A 101 10.24 -13.34 2.96
CA LEU A 101 8.87 -13.80 3.27
C LEU A 101 7.99 -12.62 3.70
N LYS A 102 8.47 -11.79 4.65
CA LYS A 102 7.75 -10.60 5.10
C LYS A 102 7.54 -9.60 3.96
N LEU A 103 8.57 -9.39 3.14
CA LEU A 103 8.49 -8.50 1.99
C LEU A 103 7.42 -8.98 1.01
N LYS A 104 7.46 -10.26 0.62
CA LYS A 104 6.51 -10.84 -0.32
C LYS A 104 5.07 -10.81 0.19
N LYS A 105 4.82 -11.05 1.48
CA LYS A 105 3.49 -10.85 2.09
C LYS A 105 2.96 -9.44 1.86
N GLY A 106 3.78 -8.42 2.14
CA GLY A 106 3.40 -7.04 1.89
C GLY A 106 3.12 -6.74 0.42
N LEU A 107 3.78 -7.44 -0.52
CA LEU A 107 3.47 -7.33 -1.95
C LEU A 107 2.14 -7.99 -2.31
N ILE A 108 1.87 -9.19 -1.80
CA ILE A 108 0.62 -9.93 -2.02
C ILE A 108 -0.57 -9.13 -1.47
N ASP A 109 -0.46 -8.63 -0.24
CA ASP A 109 -1.50 -7.83 0.40
C ASP A 109 -1.83 -6.58 -0.43
N ARG A 110 -0.80 -5.89 -0.95
CA ARG A 110 -0.96 -4.70 -1.80
C ARG A 110 -1.64 -5.03 -3.11
N SER A 111 -1.20 -6.08 -3.81
CA SER A 111 -1.87 -6.53 -5.04
C SER A 111 -3.33 -6.96 -4.80
N GLY A 112 -3.62 -7.53 -3.64
CA GLY A 112 -4.99 -7.87 -3.22
C GLY A 112 -5.91 -6.65 -3.09
N GLN A 113 -5.38 -5.48 -2.68
CA GLN A 113 -6.18 -4.25 -2.56
C GLN A 113 -6.69 -3.76 -3.92
N GLU A 114 -5.96 -3.99 -5.01
CA GLU A 114 -6.37 -3.57 -6.36
C GLU A 114 -7.71 -4.18 -6.76
N ALA A 115 -7.96 -5.44 -6.38
CA ALA A 115 -9.23 -6.11 -6.63
C ALA A 115 -10.39 -5.52 -5.80
N ILE A 116 -10.09 -4.91 -4.65
CA ILE A 116 -11.07 -4.26 -3.78
C ILE A 116 -11.49 -2.91 -4.38
N TRP A 117 -10.58 -2.17 -5.02
CA TRP A 117 -10.89 -0.86 -5.62
C TRP A 117 -12.00 -0.91 -6.67
N LYS A 118 -12.16 -2.01 -7.40
CA LYS A 118 -13.28 -2.15 -8.36
C LYS A 118 -14.64 -2.15 -7.67
N ARG A 119 -14.73 -2.67 -6.44
CA ARG A 119 -15.98 -2.82 -5.69
C ARG A 119 -16.42 -1.54 -5.00
N TYR A 120 -15.48 -0.64 -4.72
CA TYR A 120 -15.72 0.61 -4.04
C TYR A 120 -15.50 1.77 -5.01
N ALA A 121 -16.60 2.24 -5.59
CA ALA A 121 -16.60 3.52 -6.26
C ALA A 121 -16.31 4.62 -5.22
N ILE A 122 -15.61 5.65 -5.67
CA ILE A 122 -15.59 6.96 -5.03
C ILE A 122 -16.38 7.84 -5.98
N GLU A 123 -17.29 8.64 -5.43
CA GLU A 123 -18.05 9.61 -6.20
C GLU A 123 -17.10 10.58 -6.90
N LYS A 124 -17.40 10.89 -8.17
CA LYS A 124 -16.52 11.69 -9.05
C LYS A 124 -16.25 13.07 -8.44
N GLU A 125 -17.19 13.54 -7.64
CA GLU A 125 -17.28 14.81 -6.94
C GLU A 125 -16.20 14.92 -5.84
N ILE A 126 -15.65 13.80 -5.34
CA ILE A 126 -14.40 13.86 -4.53
C ILE A 126 -13.26 14.48 -5.35
N GLY A 127 -13.23 14.25 -6.67
CA GLY A 127 -12.27 14.90 -7.56
C GLY A 127 -12.34 16.43 -7.46
N GLU A 128 -13.51 16.99 -7.22
CA GLU A 128 -13.70 18.44 -7.06
C GLU A 128 -13.15 18.95 -5.73
N VAL A 129 -13.37 18.21 -4.64
CA VAL A 129 -12.75 18.48 -3.33
C VAL A 129 -11.23 18.44 -3.46
N ILE A 130 -10.69 17.40 -4.11
CA ILE A 130 -9.25 17.24 -4.35
C ILE A 130 -8.68 18.40 -5.17
N GLU A 131 -9.34 18.82 -6.25
CA GLU A 131 -8.90 19.97 -7.05
C GLU A 131 -8.97 21.29 -6.26
N SER A 132 -9.94 21.42 -5.35
CA SER A 132 -10.07 22.60 -4.51
C SER A 132 -8.93 22.73 -3.49
N ILE A 133 -8.38 21.62 -2.99
CA ILE A 133 -7.23 21.64 -2.06
C ILE A 133 -6.03 22.37 -2.65
N TYR A 134 -5.76 22.22 -3.96
CA TYR A 134 -4.66 22.93 -4.64
C TYR A 134 -4.90 24.44 -4.80
N LYS A 135 -6.15 24.87 -4.68
CA LYS A 135 -6.57 26.27 -4.79
C LYS A 135 -6.90 26.85 -3.41
N ALA A 136 -6.67 26.08 -2.35
CA ALA A 136 -6.89 26.55 -0.99
C ALA A 136 -6.00 27.78 -0.77
N PRO A 137 -6.56 28.87 -0.21
CA PRO A 137 -5.75 30.02 0.17
C PRO A 137 -4.74 29.60 1.23
N ASP A 138 -3.65 30.37 1.35
CA ASP A 138 -2.77 30.21 2.50
C ASP A 138 -3.58 30.47 3.77
N PHE A 139 -3.66 29.46 4.62
CA PHE A 139 -4.34 29.57 5.91
C PHE A 139 -3.44 30.38 6.85
N GLU A 140 -3.57 31.70 6.85
CA GLU A 140 -3.09 32.50 7.98
C GLU A 140 -3.81 31.99 9.24
N ASN A 141 -3.03 31.73 10.29
CA ASN A 141 -3.37 30.94 11.50
C ASN A 141 -4.53 31.50 12.37
N ASP A 142 -5.50 32.23 11.83
CA ASP A 142 -6.52 32.97 12.60
C ASP A 142 -7.84 32.22 12.80
N THR A 143 -7.97 31.00 12.29
CA THR A 143 -9.08 30.13 12.70
C THR A 143 -8.58 29.08 13.68
N GLU A 144 -8.68 29.39 14.98
CA GLU A 144 -8.81 28.35 16.00
C GLU A 144 -10.10 27.57 15.70
N ILE A 145 -9.99 26.56 14.86
CA ILE A 145 -10.92 25.45 14.90
C ILE A 145 -10.89 24.95 16.36
N GLU A 146 -12.01 24.50 16.91
CA GLU A 146 -12.01 23.50 17.99
C GLU A 146 -11.42 22.19 17.46
N PHE A 147 -10.17 22.23 16.99
CA PHE A 147 -9.37 21.06 16.74
C PHE A 147 -9.03 20.54 18.14
N ASP A 148 -9.68 19.47 18.56
CA ASP A 148 -9.24 18.71 19.72
C ASP A 148 -8.26 17.62 19.25
N PRO A 149 -6.94 17.86 19.26
CA PRO A 149 -5.96 16.81 18.95
C PRO A 149 -6.08 15.59 19.87
N LYS A 150 -6.79 15.68 21.01
CA LYS A 150 -7.08 14.52 21.87
C LYS A 150 -8.05 13.55 21.22
N GLU A 151 -8.98 13.98 20.35
CA GLU A 151 -9.87 13.06 19.64
C GLU A 151 -9.11 12.18 18.65
N ILE A 152 -8.22 12.77 17.85
CA ILE A 152 -7.34 12.01 16.95
C ILE A 152 -6.47 11.03 17.74
N ASN A 153 -5.92 11.45 18.89
CA ASN A 153 -5.11 10.56 19.72
C ASN A 153 -5.88 9.34 20.23
N LYS A 154 -7.20 9.44 20.46
CA LYS A 154 -8.03 8.30 20.88
C LYS A 154 -8.27 7.31 19.74
N LYS A 155 -8.21 7.78 18.49
CA LYS A 155 -8.42 6.97 17.28
C LYS A 155 -7.14 6.30 16.76
N LEU A 156 -5.96 6.79 17.16
CA LEU A 156 -4.67 6.32 16.66
C LEU A 156 -3.88 5.54 17.71
N ASP A 157 -3.60 4.26 17.45
CA ASP A 157 -2.86 3.35 18.33
C ASP A 157 -1.36 3.29 18.00
N ASP A 158 -0.60 2.39 18.63
CA ASP A 158 0.85 2.24 18.44
C ASP A 158 1.24 1.57 17.11
N THR A 159 0.27 1.07 16.35
CA THR A 159 0.48 0.42 15.04
C THR A 159 0.56 1.41 13.87
N ILE A 160 0.41 2.71 14.13
CA ILE A 160 0.64 3.80 13.16
C ILE A 160 1.88 4.62 13.55
N SER A 161 2.70 4.96 12.54
CA SER A 161 3.98 5.62 12.77
C SER A 161 3.81 7.05 13.30
N GLN A 162 4.76 7.50 14.13
CA GLN A 162 4.74 8.88 14.66
C GLN A 162 4.76 9.97 13.57
N PRO A 163 5.52 9.83 12.46
CA PRO A 163 5.44 10.75 11.34
C PRO A 163 4.02 10.84 10.75
N THR A 164 3.35 9.69 10.53
CA THR A 164 1.98 9.67 10.02
C THR A 164 0.99 10.29 11.01
N LYS A 165 1.13 10.03 12.32
CA LYS A 165 0.31 10.71 13.35
C LYS A 165 0.43 12.23 13.29
N ARG A 166 1.65 12.75 13.14
CA ARG A 166 1.90 14.20 13.03
C ARG A 166 1.31 14.75 11.73
N LYS A 167 1.50 14.05 10.62
CA LYS A 167 0.92 14.41 9.32
C LYS A 167 -0.60 14.52 9.39
N ILE A 168 -1.28 13.51 9.95
CA ILE A 168 -2.74 13.53 10.11
C ILE A 168 -3.19 14.74 10.92
N LYS A 169 -2.53 15.01 12.06
CA LYS A 169 -2.88 16.15 12.91
C LYS A 169 -2.71 17.49 12.21
N ASN A 170 -1.59 17.69 11.52
CA ASN A 170 -1.33 18.95 10.82
C ASN A 170 -2.32 19.13 9.67
N ASN A 171 -2.54 18.09 8.86
CA ASN A 171 -3.51 18.13 7.77
C ASN A 171 -4.92 18.44 8.26
N VAL A 172 -5.37 17.83 9.36
CA VAL A 172 -6.68 18.14 9.95
C VAL A 172 -6.71 19.57 10.46
N ARG A 173 -5.70 20.00 11.22
CA ARG A 173 -5.64 21.37 11.75
C ARG A 173 -5.74 22.42 10.64
N GLU A 174 -5.05 22.21 9.53
CA GLU A 174 -4.96 23.20 8.45
C GLU A 174 -6.17 23.13 7.49
N TYR A 175 -6.63 21.93 7.12
CA TYR A 175 -7.59 21.76 6.03
C TYR A 175 -9.01 21.39 6.46
N PHE A 176 -9.27 21.12 7.75
CA PHE A 176 -10.57 20.58 8.18
C PHE A 176 -11.74 21.49 7.83
N MET A 177 -11.67 22.79 8.14
CA MET A 177 -12.76 23.71 7.83
C MET A 177 -12.95 23.88 6.32
N PHE A 178 -11.85 23.97 5.59
CA PHE A 178 -11.89 24.08 4.13
C PHE A 178 -12.60 22.88 3.50
N ILE A 179 -12.20 21.66 3.87
CA ILE A 179 -12.79 20.43 3.33
C ILE A 179 -14.25 20.29 3.78
N SER A 180 -14.57 20.58 5.05
CA SER A 180 -15.95 20.56 5.56
C SER A 180 -16.86 21.50 4.78
N THR A 181 -16.36 22.71 4.47
CA THR A 181 -17.10 23.71 3.69
C THR A 181 -17.33 23.21 2.27
N LYS A 182 -16.30 22.66 1.62
CA LYS A 182 -16.41 22.12 0.25
C LYS A 182 -17.37 20.93 0.17
N LEU A 183 -17.35 20.04 1.16
CA LEU A 183 -18.31 18.94 1.25
C LEU A 183 -19.74 19.45 1.47
N SER A 184 -19.92 20.47 2.31
CA SER A 184 -21.24 21.08 2.54
C SER A 184 -21.78 21.79 1.28
N GLU A 185 -20.90 22.46 0.51
CA GLU A 185 -21.26 23.06 -0.79
C GLU A 185 -21.75 21.99 -1.77
N LEU A 186 -21.09 20.82 -1.78
CA LEU A 186 -21.48 19.68 -2.61
C LEU A 186 -22.85 19.10 -2.18
N ASP A 187 -23.09 18.93 -0.87
CA ASP A 187 -24.38 18.45 -0.36
C ASP A 187 -25.54 19.37 -0.72
N ASN A 188 -25.29 20.68 -0.82
CA ASN A 188 -26.31 21.64 -1.23
C ASN A 188 -26.66 21.55 -2.73
N ALA A 189 -25.75 21.00 -3.56
CA ALA A 189 -25.96 20.81 -4.99
C ALA A 189 -26.57 19.42 -5.30
N GLU A 190 -26.03 18.37 -4.68
CA GLU A 190 -26.52 17.00 -4.70
C GLU A 190 -26.55 16.48 -3.26
N GLY A 191 -27.76 16.29 -2.71
CA GLY A 191 -27.96 15.89 -1.32
C GLY A 191 -27.23 14.59 -0.93
N ASP A 192 -26.75 14.55 0.31
CA ASP A 192 -26.16 13.39 1.01
C ASP A 192 -24.80 12.88 0.47
N LEU A 193 -24.18 13.60 -0.46
CA LEU A 193 -22.93 13.18 -1.10
C LEU A 193 -21.77 13.03 -0.10
N SER A 194 -21.59 13.98 0.81
CA SER A 194 -20.55 13.95 1.84
C SER A 194 -20.72 12.79 2.83
N GLU A 195 -21.98 12.46 3.16
CA GLU A 195 -22.33 11.32 4.02
C GLU A 195 -22.04 10.01 3.30
N MET A 196 -22.46 9.88 2.04
CA MET A 196 -22.17 8.71 1.20
C MET A 196 -20.66 8.43 1.13
N ILE A 197 -19.86 9.46 0.87
CA ILE A 197 -18.40 9.36 0.82
C ILE A 197 -17.83 8.90 2.17
N SER A 198 -18.27 9.54 3.26
CA SER A 198 -17.81 9.20 4.62
C SER A 198 -18.12 7.74 4.95
N LEU A 199 -19.31 7.25 4.56
CA LEU A 199 -19.71 5.85 4.71
C LEU A 199 -18.89 4.90 3.84
N GLN A 200 -18.52 5.29 2.61
CA GLN A 200 -17.64 4.49 1.75
C GLN A 200 -16.25 4.34 2.38
N VAL A 201 -15.64 5.45 2.83
CA VAL A 201 -14.33 5.44 3.51
C VAL A 201 -14.39 4.59 4.78
N LYS A 202 -15.43 4.77 5.61
CA LYS A 202 -15.69 3.97 6.82
C LYS A 202 -15.80 2.48 6.49
N THR A 203 -16.56 2.13 5.47
CA THR A 203 -16.76 0.74 5.06
C THR A 203 -15.45 0.11 4.59
N TYR A 204 -14.64 0.86 3.84
CA TYR A 204 -13.33 0.43 3.38
C TYR A 204 -12.37 0.20 4.57
N TYR A 205 -12.30 1.13 5.52
CA TYR A 205 -11.58 0.98 6.78
C TYR A 205 -12.00 -0.28 7.54
N LEU A 206 -13.31 -0.48 7.76
CA LEU A 206 -13.83 -1.61 8.54
C LEU A 206 -13.50 -2.97 7.90
N LYS A 207 -13.50 -3.05 6.55
CA LYS A 207 -13.08 -4.28 5.86
C LYS A 207 -11.61 -4.57 6.10
N GLN A 208 -10.75 -3.56 6.00
CA GLN A 208 -9.32 -3.73 6.25
C GLN A 208 -9.01 -4.10 7.71
N LYS A 209 -9.72 -3.48 8.67
CA LYS A 209 -9.64 -3.84 10.09
C LYS A 209 -10.05 -5.30 10.34
N ARG A 210 -11.11 -5.77 9.66
CA ARG A 210 -11.54 -7.19 9.72
C ARG A 210 -10.47 -8.14 9.16
N MET A 211 -9.64 -7.68 8.22
CA MET A 211 -8.50 -8.44 7.70
C MET A 211 -7.30 -8.44 8.66
N GLY A 212 -7.39 -7.77 9.82
CA GLY A 212 -6.32 -7.71 10.82
C GLY A 212 -5.16 -6.78 10.44
N LEU A 213 -5.38 -5.85 9.50
CA LEU A 213 -4.35 -4.89 9.09
C LEU A 213 -4.08 -3.86 10.20
N GLN A 214 -2.81 -3.47 10.32
CA GLN A 214 -2.37 -2.41 11.23
C GLN A 214 -2.78 -1.03 10.71
N GLN A 215 -2.93 -0.06 11.61
CA GLN A 215 -3.43 1.28 11.26
C GLN A 215 -2.57 1.99 10.21
N GLN A 216 -1.24 1.80 10.22
CA GLN A 216 -0.37 2.33 9.17
C GLN A 216 -0.78 1.82 7.79
N ALA A 217 -0.91 0.50 7.63
CA ALA A 217 -1.29 -0.11 6.36
C ALA A 217 -2.70 0.32 5.93
N ILE A 218 -3.64 0.44 6.87
CA ILE A 218 -5.00 0.90 6.58
C ILE A 218 -4.99 2.34 6.06
N PHE A 219 -4.24 3.24 6.71
CA PHE A 219 -4.12 4.64 6.28
C PHE A 219 -3.50 4.73 4.89
N ASP A 220 -2.37 4.04 4.66
CA ASP A 220 -1.68 4.05 3.36
C ASP A 220 -2.61 3.51 2.25
N ASN A 221 -3.40 2.47 2.55
CA ASN A 221 -4.38 1.92 1.61
C ASN A 221 -5.56 2.85 1.32
N ILE A 222 -6.00 3.67 2.30
CA ILE A 222 -7.03 4.70 2.10
C ILE A 222 -6.48 5.81 1.20
N VAL A 223 -5.27 6.30 1.48
CA VAL A 223 -4.60 7.32 0.65
C VAL A 223 -4.46 6.83 -0.79
N LEU A 224 -3.97 5.60 -0.97
CA LEU A 224 -3.80 5.01 -2.30
C LEU A 224 -5.14 4.82 -3.01
N TRP A 225 -6.18 4.39 -2.29
CA TRP A 225 -7.53 4.25 -2.85
C TRP A 225 -8.10 5.60 -3.31
N ILE A 226 -7.98 6.65 -2.50
CA ILE A 226 -8.38 8.02 -2.89
C ILE A 226 -7.59 8.45 -4.12
N HIS A 227 -6.26 8.34 -4.08
CA HIS A 227 -5.39 8.73 -5.19
C HIS A 227 -5.77 8.03 -6.51
N MET A 228 -6.02 6.72 -6.48
CA MET A 228 -6.36 5.95 -7.67
C MET A 228 -7.71 6.34 -8.28
N LYS A 229 -8.65 6.81 -7.45
CA LYS A 229 -9.99 7.19 -7.89
C LYS A 229 -10.08 8.64 -8.35
N THR A 230 -9.35 9.54 -7.71
CA THR A 230 -9.46 10.99 -7.93
C THR A 230 -8.32 11.54 -8.79
N LYS A 231 -7.21 10.79 -8.92
CA LYS A 231 -6.02 11.15 -9.70
C LYS A 231 -5.50 12.57 -9.39
N PRO A 232 -5.19 12.86 -8.12
CA PRO A 232 -4.70 14.16 -7.70
C PRO A 232 -3.35 14.48 -8.38
N LYS A 233 -2.98 15.77 -8.45
CA LYS A 233 -1.68 16.22 -8.97
C LYS A 233 -0.51 15.75 -8.11
N THR A 234 -0.69 15.70 -6.79
CA THR A 234 0.28 15.20 -5.81
C THR A 234 -0.40 14.23 -4.83
N ASN A 235 0.41 13.41 -4.14
CA ASN A 235 -0.10 12.54 -3.08
C ASN A 235 -0.67 13.34 -1.90
N ASP A 236 -0.20 14.56 -1.69
CA ASP A 236 -0.54 15.38 -0.51
C ASP A 236 -2.05 15.60 -0.42
N ALA A 237 -2.73 15.89 -1.54
CA ALA A 237 -4.18 16.09 -1.53
C ALA A 237 -4.95 14.82 -1.09
N ALA A 238 -4.50 13.64 -1.49
CA ALA A 238 -5.09 12.38 -1.04
C ALA A 238 -4.80 12.11 0.45
N GLU A 239 -3.59 12.44 0.92
CA GLU A 239 -3.23 12.33 2.34
C GLU A 239 -4.03 13.30 3.21
N ILE A 240 -4.21 14.54 2.76
CA ILE A 240 -5.02 15.56 3.43
C ILE A 240 -6.47 15.07 3.55
N LEU A 241 -7.05 14.60 2.44
CA LEU A 241 -8.43 14.11 2.45
C LEU A 241 -8.59 12.83 3.31
N ALA A 242 -7.64 11.90 3.26
CA ALA A 242 -7.64 10.74 4.15
C ALA A 242 -7.58 11.17 5.63
N SER A 243 -6.75 12.16 5.95
CA SER A 243 -6.61 12.70 7.31
C SER A 243 -7.92 13.34 7.79
N PHE A 244 -8.61 14.07 6.91
CA PHE A 244 -9.94 14.60 7.19
C PHE A 244 -10.92 13.51 7.62
N PHE A 245 -10.99 12.40 6.86
CA PHE A 245 -11.88 11.29 7.21
C PHE A 245 -11.45 10.50 8.46
N VAL A 246 -10.17 10.48 8.82
CA VAL A 246 -9.74 9.95 10.14
C VAL A 246 -10.38 10.76 11.27
N GLN A 247 -10.41 12.09 11.15
CA GLN A 247 -11.07 12.94 12.15
C GLN A 247 -12.60 12.85 12.08
N ASN A 248 -13.19 12.93 10.89
CA ASN A 248 -14.64 13.08 10.74
C ASN A 248 -15.42 11.76 10.85
N CYS A 249 -14.83 10.62 10.48
CA CYS A 249 -15.48 9.34 10.68
C CYS A 249 -15.33 8.91 12.14
N GLU A 250 -16.44 8.76 12.88
CA GLU A 250 -16.54 8.32 14.30
C GLU A 250 -15.93 6.93 14.62
N VAL A 251 -15.07 6.37 13.77
CA VAL A 251 -14.89 4.90 13.64
C VAL A 251 -13.45 4.48 13.45
N PHE A 252 -12.51 5.42 13.36
CA PHE A 252 -11.09 5.12 13.26
C PHE A 252 -10.55 4.63 14.61
#